data_AF-A0AAN6JVW8-F1
#
_entry.id   AF-A0AAN6JVW8-F1
#
_cell.length_a   1.000
_cell.length_b   1.000
_cell.length_c   1.000
_cell.angle_alpha   90.00
_cell.angle_beta   90.00
_cell.angle_gamma   90.00
#
_symmetry.space_group_name_H-M   'P 1'
#
loop_
_entity.id
_entity.type
_entity.pdbx_description
1 polymer ?
#
loop_
_entity_poly.entity_id
_entity_poly.type
_entity_poly.pdbx_seq_one_letter_code
_entity_poly.pdbx_strand_id
1 'polypeptide(L)'
;MTTFPASDILLEAEAFDDYGGWILDSQLEMEMGSPYLLAHGNGRPVADATMTVSIPLPDRGEYKVWVRHKDWVPSYYPGRFKVILDDITLDTEFGANDLDWSWQLGGTVELPPGDVKLTLHDLTSFCGRCDALFLTLDDTPPPEPVGPMQEAARAWRRRFRSLPCEPVLGGMFDVIVVGGGLVGACAAVTAARLGERVALVQDRPYLGGNASVEIGLSPRGVRGPLIDELVQRTPEGDLYAMQLLDADPNASVVLDHTVYNTVTSNRTIVSIDARHARSERETRFSAPLYIDCSGKCILGLLSGAETLFGRESQAEYRESLAPRRGDNMHHGNTVFFRTGMADTPVPFPAVPWATEVAKDYSNVGGQLIVPGFENGPSWDSARQGKGS
;
A
#
# COMPACT_ATOMS: atom_id res chain seq x y z
N MET A 1 20.39 4.19 -28.36
CA MET A 1 19.08 4.81 -28.17
C MET A 1 18.09 3.99 -28.96
N THR A 2 17.40 3.05 -28.30
CA THR A 2 16.28 2.33 -28.92
C THR A 2 15.11 3.30 -29.03
N THR A 3 14.80 3.73 -30.25
CA THR A 3 13.57 4.43 -30.59
C THR A 3 12.43 3.44 -30.47
N PHE A 4 11.56 3.62 -29.46
CA PHE A 4 10.37 2.80 -29.28
C PHE A 4 9.26 3.30 -30.22
N PRO A 5 8.33 2.43 -30.63
CA PRO A 5 7.18 2.84 -31.42
C PRO A 5 6.36 3.88 -30.65
N ALA A 6 5.99 4.99 -31.29
CA ALA A 6 5.05 5.97 -30.71
C ALA A 6 3.66 5.37 -30.42
N SER A 7 3.42 4.13 -30.83
CA SER A 7 2.18 3.39 -30.67
C SER A 7 2.07 2.63 -29.35
N ASP A 8 3.17 2.33 -28.66
CA ASP A 8 3.14 1.52 -27.43
C ASP A 8 2.62 2.33 -26.24
N ILE A 9 1.67 1.75 -25.50
CA ILE A 9 0.98 2.42 -24.39
C ILE A 9 1.03 1.53 -23.15
N LEU A 10 1.63 2.04 -22.08
CA LEU A 10 1.60 1.43 -20.76
C LEU A 10 0.59 2.16 -19.87
N LEU A 11 -0.32 1.41 -19.29
CA LEU A 11 -1.39 1.87 -18.43
C LEU A 11 -1.23 1.22 -17.05
N GLU A 12 -0.73 1.98 -16.08
CA GLU A 12 -0.58 1.49 -14.71
C GLU A 12 -1.94 1.58 -13.98
N ALA A 13 -2.24 0.61 -13.10
CA ALA A 13 -3.57 0.52 -12.49
C ALA A 13 -3.88 1.70 -11.56
N GLU A 14 -2.87 2.33 -10.94
CA GLU A 14 -3.05 3.55 -10.14
C GLU A 14 -3.35 4.81 -10.98
N ALA A 15 -3.17 4.73 -12.30
CA ALA A 15 -3.50 5.81 -13.23
C ALA A 15 -4.98 5.82 -13.62
N PHE A 16 -5.79 4.87 -13.14
CA PHE A 16 -7.23 4.87 -13.42
C PHE A 16 -7.91 6.14 -12.89
N ASP A 17 -8.88 6.64 -13.65
CA ASP A 17 -9.60 7.88 -13.36
C ASP A 17 -10.61 7.67 -12.23
N ASP A 18 -11.31 6.53 -12.28
CA ASP A 18 -12.26 6.07 -11.26
C ASP A 18 -11.98 4.61 -10.93
N TYR A 19 -11.83 4.28 -9.65
CA TYR A 19 -11.63 2.91 -9.22
C TYR A 19 -12.95 2.14 -9.04
N GLY A 20 -14.10 2.83 -9.09
CA GLY A 20 -15.39 2.21 -8.80
C GLY A 20 -15.40 1.62 -7.38
N GLY A 21 -15.47 0.30 -7.28
CA GLY A 21 -15.31 -0.41 -6.01
C GLY A 21 -13.98 -1.15 -5.84
N TRP A 22 -13.05 -1.01 -6.78
CA TRP A 22 -11.68 -1.46 -6.61
C TRP A 22 -10.94 -0.52 -5.63
N ILE A 23 -9.93 -1.06 -4.95
CA ILE A 23 -9.08 -0.27 -4.06
C ILE A 23 -7.63 -0.34 -4.53
N LEU A 24 -6.92 0.78 -4.42
CA LEU A 24 -5.48 0.83 -4.66
C LEU A 24 -4.75 0.21 -3.47
N ASP A 25 -3.97 -0.83 -3.72
CA ASP A 25 -3.15 -1.52 -2.73
C ASP A 25 -1.66 -1.32 -3.05
N SER A 26 -0.93 -0.76 -2.09
CA SER A 26 0.52 -0.51 -2.16
C SER A 26 1.32 -1.44 -1.25
N GLN A 27 0.71 -2.46 -0.62
CA GLN A 27 1.39 -3.25 0.42
C GLN A 27 2.61 -4.01 -0.09
N LEU A 28 2.60 -4.39 -1.37
CA LEU A 28 3.66 -5.15 -2.03
C LEU A 28 4.49 -4.31 -3.00
N GLU A 29 4.42 -2.99 -2.93
CA GLU A 29 5.06 -2.08 -3.90
C GLU A 29 6.59 -2.28 -3.98
N MET A 30 7.22 -2.65 -2.86
CA MET A 30 8.68 -2.88 -2.80
C MET A 30 9.10 -4.13 -3.56
N GLU A 31 8.32 -5.20 -3.42
CA GLU A 31 8.51 -6.48 -4.10
C GLU A 31 8.10 -6.37 -5.58
N MET A 32 6.96 -5.74 -5.84
CA MET A 32 6.30 -5.66 -7.13
C MET A 32 6.84 -4.58 -8.05
N GLY A 33 7.41 -3.53 -7.47
CA GLY A 33 7.85 -2.35 -8.18
C GLY A 33 6.74 -1.33 -8.47
N SER A 34 5.47 -1.66 -8.21
CA SER A 34 4.29 -0.82 -8.46
C SER A 34 3.15 -1.22 -7.50
N PRO A 35 2.21 -0.31 -7.19
CA PRO A 35 0.94 -0.67 -6.56
C PRO A 35 -0.01 -1.34 -7.56
N TYR A 36 -1.16 -1.85 -7.10
CA TYR A 36 -2.13 -2.52 -7.96
C TYR A 36 -3.57 -2.26 -7.50
N LEU A 37 -4.54 -2.45 -8.39
CA LEU A 37 -5.95 -2.42 -8.03
C LEU A 37 -6.44 -3.79 -7.55
N LEU A 38 -7.22 -3.77 -6.47
CA LEU A 38 -7.77 -4.94 -5.79
C LEU A 38 -9.30 -4.87 -5.73
N ALA A 39 -9.99 -5.85 -6.32
CA ALA A 39 -11.45 -5.99 -6.25
C ALA A 39 -11.88 -6.73 -4.97
N HIS A 40 -12.10 -6.00 -3.88
CA HIS A 40 -12.46 -6.58 -2.58
C HIS A 40 -13.96 -6.39 -2.25
N GLY A 41 -14.82 -7.18 -2.89
CA GLY A 41 -16.27 -7.06 -2.78
C GLY A 41 -16.97 -8.04 -1.83
N ASN A 42 -16.21 -8.90 -1.14
CA ASN A 42 -16.72 -9.83 -0.11
C ASN A 42 -17.89 -10.73 -0.58
N GLY A 43 -17.77 -11.28 -1.79
CA GLY A 43 -18.78 -12.16 -2.38
C GLY A 43 -19.79 -11.46 -3.29
N ARG A 44 -19.65 -10.14 -3.52
CA ARG A 44 -20.44 -9.38 -4.49
C ARG A 44 -19.52 -8.59 -5.42
N PRO A 45 -19.61 -8.76 -6.76
CA PRO A 45 -18.77 -8.01 -7.69
C PRO A 45 -18.76 -6.51 -7.39
N VAL A 46 -17.57 -5.93 -7.37
CA VAL A 46 -17.40 -4.49 -7.14
C VAL A 46 -17.77 -3.70 -8.40
N ALA A 47 -18.08 -2.41 -8.22
CA ALA A 47 -18.29 -1.53 -9.37
C ALA A 47 -16.99 -1.39 -10.19
N ASP A 48 -17.14 -1.23 -11.50
CA ASP A 48 -16.04 -1.21 -12.45
C ASP A 48 -15.04 -0.07 -12.20
N ALA A 49 -13.76 -0.36 -12.37
CA ALA A 49 -12.74 0.69 -12.49
C ALA A 49 -12.64 1.14 -13.95
N THR A 50 -12.54 2.44 -14.21
CA THR A 50 -12.50 3.00 -15.56
C THR A 50 -11.41 4.04 -15.75
N MET A 51 -10.87 4.12 -16.97
CA MET A 51 -9.97 5.19 -17.39
C MET A 51 -10.12 5.51 -18.87
N THR A 52 -9.70 6.71 -19.27
CA THR A 52 -9.64 7.11 -20.67
C THR A 52 -8.21 6.95 -21.20
N VAL A 53 -8.06 6.24 -22.32
CA VAL A 53 -6.77 5.96 -22.98
C VAL A 53 -6.75 6.66 -24.32
N SER A 54 -5.75 7.50 -24.58
CA SER A 54 -5.59 8.14 -25.90
C SER A 54 -4.72 7.28 -26.81
N ILE A 55 -5.28 6.87 -27.95
CA ILE A 55 -4.63 6.10 -28.99
C ILE A 55 -3.92 7.07 -29.95
N PRO A 56 -2.58 7.08 -30.00
CA PRO A 56 -1.79 8.15 -30.63
C PRO A 56 -1.64 7.99 -32.16
N LEU A 57 -2.20 6.92 -32.73
CA LEU A 57 -2.08 6.64 -34.17
C LEU A 57 -2.95 7.58 -35.01
N PRO A 58 -2.59 7.83 -36.28
CA PRO A 58 -3.44 8.59 -37.20
C PRO A 58 -4.61 7.76 -37.76
N ASP A 59 -4.46 6.43 -37.80
CA ASP A 59 -5.41 5.45 -38.33
C ASP A 59 -5.65 4.33 -37.31
N ARG A 60 -6.59 3.41 -37.61
CA ARG A 60 -6.86 2.24 -36.76
C ARG A 60 -5.60 1.39 -36.57
N GLY A 61 -5.38 0.93 -35.34
CA GLY A 61 -4.29 0.03 -34.98
C GLY A 61 -4.82 -1.29 -34.44
N GLU A 62 -4.22 -2.40 -34.87
CA GLU A 62 -4.49 -3.73 -34.32
C GLU A 62 -3.58 -3.97 -33.11
N TYR A 63 -4.09 -3.67 -31.92
CA TYR A 63 -3.36 -3.69 -30.66
C TYR A 63 -3.45 -5.05 -29.97
N LYS A 64 -2.30 -5.58 -29.56
CA LYS A 64 -2.21 -6.65 -28.58
C LYS A 64 -2.33 -6.06 -27.18
N VAL A 65 -3.22 -6.65 -26.38
CA VAL A 65 -3.48 -6.19 -25.01
C VAL A 65 -2.88 -7.18 -24.04
N TRP A 66 -1.79 -6.79 -23.39
CA TRP A 66 -1.19 -7.52 -22.28
C TRP A 66 -1.72 -6.98 -20.96
N VAL A 67 -2.01 -7.86 -20.02
CA VAL A 67 -2.49 -7.49 -18.67
C VAL A 67 -1.60 -8.15 -17.64
N ARG A 68 -1.05 -7.34 -16.72
CA ARG A 68 -0.32 -7.82 -15.57
C ARG A 68 -1.27 -8.02 -14.40
N HIS A 69 -1.36 -9.27 -13.93
CA HIS A 69 -2.28 -9.66 -12.88
C HIS A 69 -1.69 -10.83 -12.09
N LYS A 70 -2.39 -11.24 -11.02
CA LYS A 70 -2.02 -12.38 -10.18
C LYS A 70 -3.20 -13.30 -9.98
N ASP A 71 -2.97 -14.59 -10.18
CA ASP A 71 -3.81 -15.64 -9.61
C ASP A 71 -3.35 -15.94 -8.18
N TRP A 72 -4.13 -15.46 -7.21
CA TRP A 72 -3.74 -15.52 -5.81
C TRP A 72 -4.18 -16.82 -5.10
N VAL A 73 -5.07 -17.60 -5.72
CA VAL A 73 -5.37 -18.97 -5.29
C VAL A 73 -5.51 -19.86 -6.53
N PRO A 74 -4.37 -20.35 -7.05
CA PRO A 74 -4.37 -21.37 -8.09
C PRO A 74 -5.30 -22.54 -7.73
N SER A 75 -5.88 -23.19 -8.74
CA SER A 75 -6.95 -24.21 -8.63
C SER A 75 -8.36 -23.73 -8.27
N TYR A 76 -8.54 -22.54 -7.68
CA TYR A 76 -9.88 -22.01 -7.35
C TYR A 76 -10.23 -20.73 -8.10
N TYR A 77 -9.22 -19.94 -8.47
CA TYR A 77 -9.35 -18.71 -9.24
C TYR A 77 -10.41 -17.74 -8.67
N PRO A 78 -10.36 -17.36 -7.40
CA PRO A 78 -11.42 -16.56 -6.79
C PRO A 78 -11.37 -15.08 -7.18
N GLY A 79 -10.27 -14.59 -7.77
CA GLY A 79 -10.07 -13.18 -8.11
C GLY A 79 -10.15 -12.89 -9.61
N ARG A 80 -11.20 -13.35 -10.28
CA ARG A 80 -11.34 -13.21 -11.74
C ARG A 80 -12.01 -11.91 -12.15
N PHE A 81 -11.56 -11.38 -13.29
CA PHE A 81 -12.05 -10.14 -13.87
C PHE A 81 -11.88 -10.12 -15.39
N LYS A 82 -12.57 -9.17 -16.03
CA LYS A 82 -12.52 -8.90 -17.47
C LYS A 82 -11.95 -7.52 -17.75
N VAL A 83 -11.37 -7.39 -18.93
CA VAL A 83 -10.95 -6.11 -19.51
C VAL A 83 -11.87 -5.78 -20.68
N ILE A 84 -12.35 -4.55 -20.71
CA ILE A 84 -13.24 -4.03 -21.76
C ILE A 84 -12.63 -2.74 -22.30
N LEU A 85 -12.50 -2.63 -23.62
CA LEU A 85 -12.05 -1.44 -24.34
C LEU A 85 -13.23 -0.95 -25.20
N ASP A 86 -13.81 0.20 -24.82
CA ASP A 86 -15.13 0.67 -25.25
C ASP A 86 -16.20 -0.42 -25.09
N ASP A 87 -16.71 -0.94 -26.22
CA ASP A 87 -17.72 -2.01 -26.27
C ASP A 87 -17.09 -3.40 -26.52
N ILE A 88 -15.76 -3.48 -26.63
CA ILE A 88 -15.02 -4.72 -26.93
C ILE A 88 -14.57 -5.37 -25.61
N THR A 89 -15.25 -6.44 -25.21
CA THR A 89 -14.81 -7.28 -24.08
C THR A 89 -13.78 -8.31 -24.55
N LEU A 90 -12.64 -8.40 -23.88
CA LEU A 90 -11.64 -9.43 -24.19
C LEU A 90 -12.16 -10.83 -23.81
N ASP A 91 -11.91 -11.81 -24.67
CA ASP A 91 -12.29 -13.21 -24.44
C ASP A 91 -11.57 -13.83 -23.24
N THR A 92 -10.36 -13.36 -22.93
CA THR A 92 -9.58 -13.81 -21.78
C THR A 92 -10.24 -13.37 -20.48
N GLU A 93 -10.35 -14.29 -19.53
CA GLU A 93 -10.68 -13.99 -18.13
C GLU A 93 -9.36 -13.98 -17.34
N PHE A 94 -9.05 -12.86 -16.69
CA PHE A 94 -7.80 -12.68 -15.95
C PHE A 94 -7.98 -13.12 -14.49
N GLY A 95 -6.88 -13.29 -13.75
CA GLY A 95 -6.88 -13.83 -12.39
C GLY A 95 -7.11 -15.35 -12.30
N ALA A 96 -6.91 -16.07 -13.41
CA ALA A 96 -7.14 -17.51 -13.53
C ALA A 96 -6.11 -18.21 -14.44
N ASN A 97 -4.82 -17.98 -14.19
CA ASN A 97 -3.73 -18.53 -15.01
C ASN A 97 -2.72 -19.41 -14.23
N ASP A 98 -2.98 -19.73 -12.97
CA ASP A 98 -2.11 -20.51 -12.08
C ASP A 98 -0.71 -19.89 -11.86
N LEU A 99 -0.53 -18.62 -12.18
CA LEU A 99 0.72 -17.90 -12.00
C LEU A 99 0.59 -16.86 -10.88
N ASP A 100 1.70 -16.58 -10.22
CA ASP A 100 1.85 -15.35 -9.45
C ASP A 100 1.76 -14.13 -10.42
N TRP A 101 2.26 -12.98 -9.99
CA TRP A 101 2.31 -11.81 -10.85
C TRP A 101 3.00 -12.07 -12.19
N SER A 102 2.24 -11.90 -13.27
CA SER A 102 2.69 -12.17 -14.63
C SER A 102 1.91 -11.36 -15.65
N TRP A 103 2.54 -11.08 -16.79
CA TRP A 103 1.90 -10.55 -17.99
C TRP A 103 1.22 -11.67 -18.77
N GLN A 104 -0.09 -11.53 -19.00
CA GLN A 104 -0.87 -12.43 -19.87
C GLN A 104 -1.37 -11.66 -21.09
N LEU A 105 -1.16 -12.23 -22.28
CA LEU A 105 -1.80 -11.73 -23.49
C LEU A 105 -3.31 -11.99 -23.42
N GLY A 106 -4.09 -10.92 -23.37
CA GLY A 106 -5.55 -10.95 -23.30
C GLY A 106 -6.25 -11.15 -24.64
N GLY A 107 -5.55 -10.81 -25.73
CA GLY A 107 -6.07 -10.87 -27.09
C GLY A 107 -5.58 -9.70 -27.93
N THR A 108 -6.20 -9.58 -29.10
CA THR A 108 -5.93 -8.52 -30.07
C THR A 108 -7.23 -7.75 -30.34
N VAL A 109 -7.15 -6.42 -30.39
CA VAL A 109 -8.29 -5.53 -30.61
C VAL A 109 -7.94 -4.45 -31.62
N GLU A 110 -8.89 -4.12 -32.49
CA GLU A 110 -8.73 -3.03 -33.45
C GLU A 110 -9.27 -1.73 -32.84
N LEU A 111 -8.36 -0.79 -32.52
CA LEU A 111 -8.73 0.46 -31.85
C LEU A 111 -8.67 1.65 -32.83
N PRO A 112 -9.67 2.55 -32.81
CA PRO A 112 -9.62 3.79 -33.57
C PRO A 112 -8.62 4.79 -32.96
N PRO A 113 -8.18 5.78 -33.74
CA PRO A 113 -7.43 6.91 -33.20
C PRO A 113 -8.31 7.73 -32.24
N GLY A 114 -7.70 8.31 -31.20
CA GLY A 114 -8.40 9.13 -30.21
C GLY A 114 -8.67 8.40 -28.89
N ASP A 115 -9.68 8.85 -28.16
CA ASP A 115 -9.94 8.40 -26.79
C ASP A 115 -10.79 7.13 -26.75
N VAL A 116 -10.30 6.12 -26.03
CA VAL A 116 -10.93 4.81 -25.80
C VAL A 116 -11.14 4.63 -24.31
N LYS A 117 -12.33 4.19 -23.90
CA LYS A 117 -12.62 3.88 -22.50
C LYS A 117 -12.11 2.48 -22.15
N LEU A 118 -11.17 2.39 -21.21
CA LEU A 118 -10.74 1.13 -20.63
C LEU A 118 -11.51 0.85 -19.33
N THR A 119 -11.97 -0.38 -19.15
CA THR A 119 -12.73 -0.82 -17.98
C THR A 119 -12.19 -2.14 -17.42
N LEU A 120 -12.01 -2.20 -16.09
CA LEU A 120 -11.80 -3.45 -15.34
C LEU A 120 -13.12 -3.87 -14.68
N HIS A 121 -13.63 -5.01 -15.12
CA HIS A 121 -14.91 -5.55 -14.67
C HIS A 121 -14.70 -6.77 -13.76
N ASP A 122 -15.03 -6.64 -12.49
CA ASP A 122 -14.92 -7.74 -11.53
C ASP A 122 -16.01 -8.79 -11.76
N LEU A 123 -15.63 -10.07 -11.77
CA LEU A 123 -16.57 -11.18 -11.96
C LEU A 123 -16.90 -11.93 -10.68
N THR A 124 -16.05 -11.82 -9.66
CA THR A 124 -15.99 -12.81 -8.57
C THR A 124 -15.90 -12.20 -7.20
N SER A 125 -15.41 -10.96 -7.07
CA SER A 125 -15.32 -10.15 -5.84
C SER A 125 -14.39 -10.61 -4.74
N PHE A 126 -13.65 -11.69 -4.99
CA PHE A 126 -12.67 -12.20 -4.04
C PHE A 126 -11.27 -11.84 -4.49
N CYS A 127 -10.98 -10.54 -4.42
CA CYS A 127 -9.64 -9.99 -4.53
C CYS A 127 -9.03 -10.20 -5.93
N GLY A 128 -9.75 -9.85 -6.99
CA GLY A 128 -9.13 -9.72 -8.31
C GLY A 128 -8.02 -8.67 -8.27
N ARG A 129 -6.87 -8.97 -8.90
CA ARG A 129 -5.65 -8.14 -8.81
C ARG A 129 -5.17 -7.74 -10.19
N CYS A 130 -5.15 -6.44 -10.47
CA CYS A 130 -4.63 -5.90 -11.73
C CYS A 130 -3.60 -4.83 -11.45
N ASP A 131 -2.40 -4.99 -12.02
CA ASP A 131 -1.27 -4.07 -11.83
C ASP A 131 -1.13 -3.11 -13.01
N ALA A 132 -1.16 -3.62 -14.23
CA ALA A 132 -0.95 -2.78 -15.41
C ALA A 132 -1.52 -3.43 -16.68
N LEU A 133 -1.72 -2.63 -17.71
CA LEU A 133 -2.04 -3.06 -19.06
C LEU A 133 -1.01 -2.47 -20.03
N PHE A 134 -0.63 -3.24 -21.04
CA PHE A 134 0.28 -2.80 -22.08
C PHE A 134 -0.33 -3.07 -23.45
N LEU A 135 -0.55 -2.01 -24.22
CA LEU A 135 -1.07 -2.05 -25.58
C LEU A 135 0.09 -1.84 -26.53
N THR A 136 0.32 -2.80 -27.43
CA THR A 136 1.39 -2.72 -28.42
C THR A 136 0.95 -3.26 -29.77
N LEU A 137 1.56 -2.75 -30.84
CA LEU A 137 1.43 -3.31 -32.19
C LEU A 137 2.45 -4.41 -32.47
N ASP A 138 3.46 -4.55 -31.60
CA ASP A 138 4.56 -5.50 -31.76
C ASP A 138 4.27 -6.83 -31.07
N ASP A 139 5.03 -7.87 -31.43
CA ASP A 139 4.95 -9.20 -30.83
C ASP A 139 5.74 -9.31 -29.51
N THR A 140 6.42 -8.25 -29.07
CA THR A 140 7.35 -8.31 -27.94
C THR A 140 6.58 -8.26 -26.62
N PRO A 141 6.71 -9.28 -25.75
CA PRO A 141 6.08 -9.24 -24.44
C PRO A 141 6.74 -8.19 -23.54
N PRO A 142 6.00 -7.59 -22.60
CA PRO A 142 6.57 -6.72 -21.58
C PRO A 142 7.63 -7.43 -20.72
N PRO A 143 8.62 -6.71 -20.17
CA PRO A 143 9.60 -7.28 -19.27
C PRO A 143 8.98 -7.66 -17.91
N GLU A 144 9.27 -8.86 -17.42
CA GLU A 144 8.89 -9.28 -16.07
C GLU A 144 9.87 -8.74 -15.01
N PRO A 145 9.39 -8.15 -13.89
CA PRO A 145 10.25 -7.56 -12.86
C PRO A 145 10.75 -8.61 -11.86
N VAL A 146 11.40 -9.69 -12.34
CA VAL A 146 11.93 -10.77 -11.50
C VAL A 146 13.45 -10.69 -11.34
N GLY A 147 13.92 -10.70 -10.09
CA GLY A 147 15.34 -10.76 -9.73
C GLY A 147 16.18 -9.67 -10.44
N PRO A 148 17.22 -10.03 -11.22
CA PRO A 148 18.10 -9.06 -11.88
C PRO A 148 17.40 -8.22 -12.95
N MET A 149 16.19 -8.60 -13.39
CA MET A 149 15.41 -7.84 -14.37
C MET A 149 14.56 -6.73 -13.75
N GLN A 150 14.49 -6.64 -12.41
CA GLN A 150 13.66 -5.65 -11.72
C GLN A 150 14.04 -4.20 -12.10
N GLU A 151 15.32 -3.90 -12.21
CA GLU A 151 15.80 -2.57 -12.60
C GLU A 151 15.55 -2.28 -14.09
N ALA A 152 15.66 -3.29 -14.95
CA ALA A 152 15.33 -3.17 -16.37
C ALA A 152 13.82 -2.94 -16.60
N ALA A 153 12.97 -3.67 -15.87
CA ALA A 153 11.52 -3.48 -15.91
C ALA A 153 11.12 -2.09 -15.38
N ARG A 154 11.73 -1.63 -14.27
CA ARG A 154 11.54 -0.25 -13.77
C ARG A 154 11.98 0.80 -14.79
N ALA A 155 13.15 0.62 -15.41
CA ALA A 155 13.63 1.52 -16.45
C ALA A 155 12.71 1.52 -17.69
N TRP A 156 12.11 0.39 -18.02
CA TRP A 156 11.09 0.27 -19.07
C TRP A 156 9.82 1.06 -18.71
N ARG A 157 9.26 0.89 -17.50
CA ARG A 157 8.10 1.67 -17.02
C ARG A 157 8.32 3.18 -17.01
N ARG A 158 9.44 3.64 -16.43
CA ARG A 158 9.77 5.08 -16.33
C ARG A 158 9.78 5.77 -17.70
N ARG A 159 10.19 5.05 -18.76
CA ARG A 159 10.23 5.59 -20.13
C ARG A 159 8.85 5.93 -20.66
N PHE A 160 7.82 5.12 -20.38
CA PHE A 160 6.45 5.40 -20.81
C PHE A 160 5.82 6.55 -20.05
N ARG A 161 6.21 6.75 -18.79
CA ARG A 161 5.63 7.78 -17.91
C ARG A 161 6.33 9.13 -17.95
N SER A 162 7.36 9.28 -18.78
CA SER A 162 8.20 10.50 -18.83
C SER A 162 8.72 10.92 -17.44
N LEU A 163 8.98 9.93 -16.57
CA LEU A 163 9.48 10.19 -15.22
C LEU A 163 10.97 10.57 -15.28
N PRO A 164 11.44 11.49 -14.42
CA PRO A 164 12.86 11.78 -14.29
C PRO A 164 13.69 10.51 -14.01
N CYS A 165 14.90 10.44 -14.56
CA CYS A 165 15.82 9.33 -14.28
C CYS A 165 16.31 9.33 -12.82
N GLU A 166 16.38 10.52 -12.21
CA GLU A 166 16.83 10.75 -10.83
C GLU A 166 15.67 11.35 -10.01
N PRO A 167 15.60 11.07 -8.70
CA PRO A 167 14.60 11.67 -7.82
C PRO A 167 14.68 13.19 -7.82
N VAL A 168 13.52 13.85 -7.84
CA VAL A 168 13.40 15.31 -7.74
C VAL A 168 13.74 15.75 -6.31
N LEU A 169 14.39 16.90 -6.12
CA LEU A 169 14.70 17.40 -4.79
C LEU A 169 13.41 17.79 -4.04
N GLY A 170 13.14 17.10 -2.93
CA GLY A 170 12.01 17.34 -2.03
C GLY A 170 12.28 18.34 -0.91
N GLY A 171 13.54 18.77 -0.77
CA GLY A 171 13.96 19.79 0.20
C GLY A 171 14.97 19.31 1.21
N MET A 172 15.49 20.27 1.97
CA MET A 172 16.38 20.05 3.10
C MET A 172 15.62 20.37 4.40
N PHE A 173 15.79 19.49 5.38
CA PHE A 173 15.14 19.53 6.68
C PHE A 173 16.19 19.37 7.78
N ASP A 174 15.83 19.72 9.01
CA ASP A 174 16.67 19.48 10.19
C ASP A 174 16.46 18.04 10.70
N VAL A 175 15.21 17.56 10.62
CA VAL A 175 14.83 16.20 11.00
C VAL A 175 13.92 15.58 9.94
N ILE A 176 14.20 14.34 9.54
CA ILE A 176 13.28 13.52 8.75
C ILE A 176 12.77 12.37 9.61
N VAL A 177 11.46 12.24 9.71
CA VAL A 177 10.78 11.10 10.36
C VAL A 177 10.17 10.22 9.28
N VAL A 178 10.49 8.93 9.29
CA VAL A 178 9.95 7.95 8.33
C VAL A 178 8.94 7.06 9.03
N GLY A 179 7.70 7.05 8.57
CA GLY A 179 6.59 6.31 9.16
C GLY A 179 5.71 7.18 10.06
N GLY A 180 4.52 7.51 9.59
CA GLY A 180 3.46 8.28 10.22
C GLY A 180 2.59 7.51 11.21
N GLY A 181 3.07 6.38 11.76
CA GLY A 181 2.45 5.74 12.91
C GLY A 181 2.40 6.68 14.12
N LEU A 182 1.69 6.31 15.20
CA LEU A 182 1.55 7.17 16.37
C LEU A 182 2.91 7.69 16.91
N VAL A 183 3.92 6.83 16.98
CA VAL A 183 5.26 7.19 17.45
C VAL A 183 5.97 8.16 16.50
N GLY A 184 5.82 8.00 15.19
CA GLY A 184 6.40 8.91 14.22
C GLY A 184 5.68 10.26 14.17
N ALA A 185 4.35 10.27 14.27
CA ALA A 185 3.58 11.50 14.44
C ALA A 185 3.98 12.24 15.74
N CYS A 186 4.17 11.52 16.86
CA CYS A 186 4.72 12.10 18.09
C CYS A 186 6.10 12.71 17.88
N ALA A 187 7.01 11.99 17.20
CA ALA A 187 8.36 12.46 16.93
C ALA A 187 8.35 13.73 16.07
N ALA A 188 7.51 13.76 15.02
CA ALA A 188 7.38 14.90 14.13
C ALA A 188 6.81 16.13 14.86
N VAL A 189 5.70 15.98 15.60
CA VAL A 189 5.13 17.08 16.40
C VAL A 189 6.12 17.59 17.43
N THR A 190 6.87 16.69 18.08
CA THR A 190 7.88 17.08 19.07
C THR A 190 9.01 17.88 18.42
N ALA A 191 9.55 17.43 17.29
CA ALA A 191 10.60 18.13 16.56
C ALA A 191 10.13 19.53 16.11
N ALA A 192 8.92 19.62 15.54
CA ALA A 192 8.35 20.89 15.10
C ALA A 192 8.17 21.88 16.26
N ARG A 193 7.64 21.41 17.40
CA ARG A 193 7.48 22.22 18.64
C ARG A 193 8.81 22.67 19.25
N LEU A 194 9.91 21.98 18.96
CA LEU A 194 11.27 22.38 19.35
C LEU A 194 11.88 23.39 18.38
N GLY A 195 11.19 23.74 17.29
CA GLY A 195 11.63 24.71 16.28
C GLY A 195 12.40 24.09 15.11
N GLU A 196 12.48 22.77 15.03
CA GLU A 196 13.18 22.06 13.95
C GLU A 196 12.29 21.97 12.71
N ARG A 197 12.86 22.24 11.53
CA ARG A 197 12.16 22.01 10.27
C ARG A 197 12.08 20.50 10.01
N VAL A 198 10.88 19.93 10.11
CA VAL A 198 10.66 18.48 10.05
C VAL A 198 9.89 18.05 8.82
N ALA A 199 10.33 16.96 8.19
CA ALA A 199 9.51 16.22 7.23
C ALA A 199 9.06 14.88 7.83
N LEU A 200 7.75 14.62 7.83
CA LEU A 200 7.17 13.32 8.13
C LEU A 200 6.81 12.60 6.82
N VAL A 201 7.58 11.58 6.45
CA VAL A 201 7.36 10.79 5.23
C VAL A 201 6.58 9.53 5.58
N GLN A 202 5.38 9.39 5.01
CA GLN A 202 4.45 8.30 5.31
C GLN A 202 3.98 7.62 4.02
N ASP A 203 3.97 6.29 4.01
CA ASP A 203 3.67 5.45 2.84
C ASP A 203 2.18 5.39 2.45
N ARG A 204 1.31 5.93 3.31
CA ARG A 204 -0.15 5.85 3.20
C ARG A 204 -0.81 7.22 3.38
N PRO A 205 -2.10 7.39 3.02
CA PRO A 205 -2.77 8.68 3.12
C PRO A 205 -3.22 9.04 4.54
N TYR A 206 -2.98 8.18 5.53
CA TYR A 206 -3.41 8.38 6.91
C TYR A 206 -2.26 8.26 7.92
N LEU A 207 -2.37 9.03 9.01
CA LEU A 207 -1.47 8.96 10.17
C LEU A 207 -2.05 8.05 11.26
N GLY A 208 -1.20 7.57 12.16
CA GLY A 208 -1.58 6.81 13.35
C GLY A 208 -1.30 5.31 13.31
N GLY A 209 -0.97 4.75 12.14
CA GLY A 209 -0.78 3.30 11.99
C GLY A 209 -2.06 2.55 12.36
N ASN A 210 -2.01 1.60 13.29
CA ASN A 210 -3.22 0.91 13.76
C ASN A 210 -4.27 1.84 14.40
N ALA A 211 -3.88 3.05 14.83
CA ALA A 211 -4.81 4.04 15.35
C ALA A 211 -5.48 4.89 14.27
N SER A 212 -5.04 4.81 13.01
CA SER A 212 -5.62 5.53 11.89
C SER A 212 -7.11 5.18 11.69
N VAL A 213 -7.80 5.93 10.84
CA VAL A 213 -9.19 5.62 10.46
C VAL A 213 -9.33 4.26 9.74
N GLU A 214 -8.27 3.76 9.11
CA GLU A 214 -8.28 2.47 8.40
C GLU A 214 -8.56 1.31 9.37
N ILE A 215 -7.89 1.30 10.52
CA ILE A 215 -7.96 0.23 11.52
C ILE A 215 -8.80 0.64 12.73
N GLY A 216 -8.53 1.81 13.30
CA GLY A 216 -9.33 2.42 14.38
C GLY A 216 -8.98 1.97 15.80
N LEU A 217 -7.85 1.26 16.01
CA LEU A 217 -7.44 0.79 17.33
C LEU A 217 -6.75 1.90 18.13
N SER A 218 -7.39 2.33 19.21
CA SER A 218 -6.81 3.33 20.10
C SER A 218 -5.57 2.76 20.84
N PRO A 219 -4.53 3.58 21.08
CA PRO A 219 -3.36 3.14 21.83
C PRO A 219 -3.72 2.71 23.25
N ARG A 220 -3.16 1.58 23.70
CA ARG A 220 -3.36 1.02 25.04
C ARG A 220 -2.06 1.03 25.84
N GLY A 221 -2.16 0.93 27.16
CA GLY A 221 -1.02 1.00 28.07
C GLY A 221 -0.72 2.42 28.53
N VAL A 222 0.56 2.66 28.86
CA VAL A 222 1.02 3.96 29.38
C VAL A 222 1.01 4.99 28.26
N ARG A 223 0.21 6.05 28.44
CA ARG A 223 0.12 7.20 27.53
C ARG A 223 0.60 8.45 28.24
N GLY A 224 1.13 9.38 27.44
CA GLY A 224 1.48 10.73 27.88
C GLY A 224 0.57 11.78 27.23
N PRO A 225 0.59 13.03 27.71
CA PRO A 225 -0.31 14.09 27.23
C PRO A 225 -0.28 14.30 25.71
N LEU A 226 0.88 14.20 25.07
CA LEU A 226 0.99 14.33 23.61
C LEU A 226 0.27 13.20 22.86
N ILE A 227 0.35 11.96 23.37
CA ILE A 227 -0.39 10.84 22.77
C ILE A 227 -1.89 11.11 22.93
N ASP A 228 -2.33 11.50 24.13
CA ASP A 228 -3.74 11.80 24.38
C ASP A 228 -4.27 12.97 23.53
N GLU A 229 -3.42 13.94 23.19
CA GLU A 229 -3.71 15.02 22.24
C GLU A 229 -3.84 14.49 20.80
N LEU A 230 -2.87 13.73 20.32
CA LEU A 230 -2.82 13.18 18.96
C LEU A 230 -3.95 12.21 18.65
N VAL A 231 -4.36 11.41 19.64
CA VAL A 231 -5.37 10.36 19.45
C VAL A 231 -6.81 10.86 19.54
N GLN A 232 -7.02 12.14 19.81
CA GLN A 232 -8.35 12.74 19.67
C GLN A 232 -8.83 12.57 18.23
N ARG A 233 -10.14 12.41 18.05
CA ARG A 233 -10.71 12.17 16.72
C ARG A 233 -11.53 13.34 16.22
N THR A 234 -11.42 13.60 14.93
CA THR A 234 -12.33 14.50 14.22
C THR A 234 -13.73 13.86 14.13
N PRO A 235 -14.77 14.62 13.75
CA PRO A 235 -16.11 14.05 13.52
C PRO A 235 -16.13 12.92 12.47
N GLU A 236 -15.20 12.95 11.51
CA GLU A 236 -15.02 11.94 10.46
C GLU A 236 -14.27 10.70 10.97
N GLY A 237 -13.77 10.75 12.20
CA GLY A 237 -13.09 9.65 12.86
C GLY A 237 -11.59 9.58 12.62
N ASP A 238 -10.98 10.53 11.91
CA ASP A 238 -9.52 10.57 11.74
C ASP A 238 -8.84 11.16 12.99
N LEU A 239 -7.55 10.91 13.16
CA LEU A 239 -6.77 11.42 14.28
C LEU A 239 -6.49 12.92 14.15
N TYR A 240 -6.47 13.63 15.28
CA TYR A 240 -6.09 15.04 15.36
C TYR A 240 -4.61 15.29 15.01
N ALA A 241 -3.82 14.22 14.86
CA ALA A 241 -2.41 14.25 14.48
C ALA A 241 -2.11 15.07 13.23
N MET A 242 -2.92 14.94 12.18
CA MET A 242 -2.72 15.74 10.97
C MET A 242 -2.91 17.24 11.24
N GLN A 243 -3.96 17.60 11.99
CA GLN A 243 -4.28 18.99 12.29
C GLN A 243 -3.19 19.67 13.14
N LEU A 244 -2.55 18.93 14.06
CA LEU A 244 -1.42 19.45 14.83
C LEU A 244 -0.19 19.72 13.95
N LEU A 245 0.10 18.83 13.01
CA LEU A 245 1.23 18.99 12.09
C LEU A 245 0.96 20.11 11.08
N ASP A 246 -0.23 20.17 10.50
CA ASP A 246 -0.63 21.23 9.55
C ASP A 246 -0.64 22.63 10.18
N ALA A 247 -0.92 22.73 11.47
CA ALA A 247 -0.91 23.99 12.21
C ALA A 247 0.50 24.50 12.54
N ASP A 248 1.53 23.64 12.47
CA ASP A 248 2.91 24.01 12.81
C ASP A 248 3.69 24.38 11.54
N PRO A 249 4.18 25.62 11.40
CA PRO A 249 4.88 26.06 10.19
C PRO A 249 6.23 25.36 9.95
N ASN A 250 6.77 24.66 10.96
CA ASN A 250 8.01 23.90 10.83
C ASN A 250 7.79 22.47 10.33
N ALA A 251 6.54 21.99 10.30
CA ALA A 251 6.21 20.63 9.88
C ALA A 251 5.83 20.57 8.39
N SER A 252 6.27 19.51 7.74
CA SER A 252 5.85 19.14 6.38
C SER A 252 5.46 17.66 6.37
N VAL A 253 4.19 17.37 6.12
CA VAL A 253 3.69 15.99 6.01
C VAL A 253 3.70 15.56 4.55
N VAL A 254 4.40 14.46 4.26
CA VAL A 254 4.56 13.89 2.93
C VAL A 254 3.89 12.51 2.93
N LEU A 255 2.60 12.50 2.60
CA LEU A 255 1.77 11.29 2.53
C LEU A 255 1.96 10.53 1.21
N ASP A 256 1.53 9.27 1.19
CA ASP A 256 1.57 8.40 0.00
C ASP A 256 2.97 8.22 -0.59
N HIS A 257 4.03 8.35 0.23
CA HIS A 257 5.43 8.24 -0.20
C HIS A 257 6.14 7.08 0.48
N THR A 258 6.39 6.01 -0.28
CA THR A 258 7.14 4.83 0.17
C THR A 258 8.64 5.10 0.06
N VAL A 259 9.39 5.03 1.16
CA VAL A 259 10.86 5.11 1.14
C VAL A 259 11.42 3.81 0.57
N TYR A 260 12.17 3.91 -0.54
CA TYR A 260 12.72 2.75 -1.25
C TYR A 260 14.24 2.75 -1.36
N ASN A 261 14.91 3.87 -1.03
CA ASN A 261 16.36 3.95 -1.04
C ASN A 261 16.88 4.88 0.06
N THR A 262 18.05 4.53 0.61
CA THR A 262 18.81 5.34 1.55
C THR A 262 20.21 5.55 1.00
N VAL A 263 20.54 6.80 0.68
CA VAL A 263 21.89 7.15 0.20
C VAL A 263 22.78 7.36 1.42
N THR A 264 23.91 6.64 1.45
CA THR A 264 24.87 6.73 2.55
C THR A 264 26.24 7.20 2.07
N SER A 265 26.94 7.93 2.93
CA SER A 265 28.33 8.32 2.74
C SER A 265 29.06 8.21 4.07
N ASN A 266 30.21 7.52 4.08
CA ASN A 266 31.02 7.31 5.30
C ASN A 266 30.19 6.83 6.51
N ARG A 267 29.29 5.84 6.32
CA ARG A 267 28.37 5.31 7.35
C ARG A 267 27.33 6.30 7.89
N THR A 268 27.11 7.42 7.20
CA THR A 268 26.08 8.41 7.55
C THR A 268 25.02 8.43 6.45
N ILE A 269 23.75 8.45 6.83
CA ILE A 269 22.66 8.69 5.87
C ILE A 269 22.72 10.14 5.42
N VAL A 270 22.81 10.37 4.10
CA VAL A 270 22.85 11.72 3.51
C VAL A 270 21.53 12.14 2.88
N SER A 271 20.76 11.16 2.39
CA SER A 271 19.41 11.38 1.90
C SER A 271 18.60 10.09 1.89
N ILE A 272 17.28 10.23 1.82
CA ILE A 272 16.36 9.15 1.49
C ILE A 272 15.64 9.49 0.19
N ASP A 273 15.32 8.46 -0.59
CA ASP A 273 14.47 8.59 -1.77
C ASP A 273 13.14 7.90 -1.49
N ALA A 274 12.06 8.62 -1.72
CA ALA A 274 10.70 8.15 -1.55
C ALA A 274 9.91 8.29 -2.84
N ARG A 275 9.00 7.36 -3.08
CA ARG A 275 8.20 7.29 -4.30
C ARG A 275 6.74 7.48 -3.97
N HIS A 276 6.10 8.42 -4.68
CA HIS A 276 4.67 8.66 -4.52
C HIS A 276 3.85 7.53 -5.13
N ALA A 277 2.94 6.93 -4.37
CA ALA A 277 2.22 5.71 -4.75
C ALA A 277 1.46 5.84 -6.08
N ARG A 278 0.78 6.97 -6.34
CA ARG A 278 -0.04 7.13 -7.54
C ARG A 278 0.73 7.64 -8.77
N SER A 279 1.60 8.63 -8.55
CA SER A 279 2.30 9.28 -9.66
C SER A 279 3.64 8.66 -9.98
N GLU A 280 4.10 7.71 -9.15
CA GLU A 280 5.45 7.12 -9.17
C GLU A 280 6.58 8.15 -9.20
N ARG A 281 6.29 9.40 -8.81
CA ARG A 281 7.29 10.46 -8.78
C ARG A 281 8.22 10.18 -7.61
N GLU A 282 9.50 10.12 -7.93
CA GLU A 282 10.55 9.91 -6.94
C GLU A 282 11.04 11.26 -6.43
N THR A 283 11.14 11.37 -5.11
CA THR A 283 11.51 12.58 -4.40
C THR A 283 12.64 12.27 -3.41
N ARG A 284 13.72 13.05 -3.45
CA ARG A 284 14.87 12.95 -2.53
C ARG A 284 14.76 13.97 -1.40
N PHE A 285 14.83 13.50 -0.17
CA PHE A 285 14.82 14.32 1.04
C PHE A 285 16.15 14.18 1.78
N SER A 286 16.67 15.29 2.31
CA SER A 286 17.92 15.33 3.06
C SER A 286 17.75 16.03 4.41
N ALA A 287 18.34 15.44 5.44
CA ALA A 287 18.48 16.02 6.78
C ALA A 287 19.78 15.54 7.46
N PRO A 288 20.26 16.26 8.48
CA PRO A 288 21.33 15.76 9.35
C PRO A 288 20.86 14.69 10.34
N LEU A 289 19.55 14.63 10.66
CA LEU A 289 18.96 13.64 11.57
C LEU A 289 17.79 12.90 10.92
N TYR A 290 17.76 11.58 11.10
CA TYR A 290 16.68 10.70 10.66
C TYR A 290 16.12 9.90 11.84
N ILE A 291 14.80 9.77 11.90
CA ILE A 291 14.09 8.96 12.89
C ILE A 291 13.26 7.91 12.15
N ASP A 292 13.61 6.63 12.31
CA ASP A 292 12.88 5.53 11.69
C ASP A 292 11.74 5.04 12.60
N CYS A 293 10.51 5.32 12.17
CA CYS A 293 9.25 4.90 12.76
C CYS A 293 8.43 4.04 11.78
N SER A 294 9.06 3.42 10.79
CA SER A 294 8.41 2.65 9.72
C SER A 294 7.78 1.33 10.18
N GLY A 295 8.06 0.90 11.41
CA GLY A 295 7.66 -0.40 11.94
C GLY A 295 8.44 -1.60 11.39
N LYS A 296 9.30 -1.39 10.37
CA LYS A 296 10.12 -2.43 9.72
C LYS A 296 11.62 -2.17 9.79
N CYS A 297 12.05 -1.06 10.39
CA CYS A 297 13.44 -0.60 10.36
C CYS A 297 13.93 -0.36 8.91
N ILE A 298 13.09 0.27 8.07
CA ILE A 298 13.36 0.42 6.64
C ILE A 298 14.66 1.17 6.37
N LEU A 299 14.99 2.20 7.17
CA LEU A 299 16.24 2.94 7.02
C LEU A 299 17.45 2.08 7.40
N GLY A 300 17.32 1.26 8.44
CA GLY A 300 18.35 0.29 8.83
C GLY A 300 18.62 -0.72 7.71
N LEU A 301 17.55 -1.31 7.16
CA LEU A 301 17.63 -2.26 6.05
C LEU A 301 18.29 -1.63 4.80
N LEU A 302 17.83 -0.46 4.39
CA LEU A 302 18.30 0.21 3.17
C LEU A 302 19.71 0.83 3.32
N SER A 303 20.12 1.20 4.53
CA SER A 303 21.47 1.72 4.79
C SER A 303 22.52 0.61 4.93
N GLY A 304 22.11 -0.66 4.97
CA GLY A 304 23.00 -1.79 5.21
C GLY A 304 23.43 -1.92 6.68
N ALA A 305 22.65 -1.36 7.61
CA ALA A 305 22.88 -1.57 9.04
C ALA A 305 22.61 -3.04 9.42
N GLU A 306 23.29 -3.51 10.47
CA GLU A 306 22.95 -4.79 11.07
C GLU A 306 21.53 -4.70 11.66
N THR A 307 20.69 -5.66 11.29
CA THR A 307 19.29 -5.74 11.75
C THR A 307 19.03 -7.09 12.38
N LEU A 308 18.09 -7.11 13.32
CA LEU A 308 17.62 -8.33 13.97
C LEU A 308 16.21 -8.67 13.48
N PHE A 309 15.96 -9.94 13.25
CA PHE A 309 14.66 -10.45 12.84
C PHE A 309 14.19 -11.53 13.82
N GLY A 310 12.96 -11.41 14.32
CA GLY A 310 12.43 -12.30 15.36
C GLY A 310 12.78 -11.81 16.77
N ARG A 311 13.18 -12.75 17.64
CA ARG A 311 13.52 -12.49 19.04
C ARG A 311 14.91 -13.01 19.36
N GLU A 312 15.73 -12.14 19.94
CA GLU A 312 17.04 -12.44 20.50
C GLU A 312 16.98 -13.43 21.67
N SER A 313 18.13 -14.01 22.01
CA SER A 313 18.23 -14.83 23.22
C SER A 313 18.52 -13.99 24.48
N GLN A 314 18.10 -14.47 25.64
CA GLN A 314 18.46 -13.87 26.94
C GLN A 314 19.96 -13.61 27.09
N ALA A 315 20.80 -14.51 26.57
CA ALA A 315 22.25 -14.45 26.73
C ALA A 315 22.92 -13.35 25.89
N GLU A 316 22.27 -12.92 24.80
CA GLU A 316 22.84 -12.01 23.81
C GLU A 316 22.96 -10.59 24.36
N TYR A 317 21.87 -10.08 24.96
CA TYR A 317 21.82 -8.72 25.53
C TYR A 317 21.54 -8.70 27.03
N ARG A 318 21.54 -9.87 27.69
CA ARG A 318 21.24 -10.03 29.13
C ARG A 318 19.82 -9.58 29.50
N GLU A 319 18.87 -9.83 28.60
CA GLU A 319 17.47 -9.45 28.79
C GLU A 319 16.66 -10.60 29.39
N SER A 320 16.24 -10.44 30.66
CA SER A 320 15.54 -11.51 31.40
C SER A 320 14.17 -11.91 30.83
N LEU A 321 13.53 -11.01 30.06
CA LEU A 321 12.22 -11.25 29.45
C LEU A 321 12.31 -11.89 28.06
N ALA A 322 13.49 -11.89 27.44
CA ALA A 322 13.71 -12.55 26.15
C ALA A 322 13.61 -14.07 26.28
N PRO A 323 13.38 -14.83 25.18
CA PRO A 323 13.40 -16.29 25.23
C PRO A 323 14.81 -16.83 25.50
N ARG A 324 14.92 -17.99 26.16
CA ARG A 324 16.22 -18.62 26.48
C ARG A 324 17.07 -18.91 25.23
N ARG A 325 16.41 -19.19 24.11
CA ARG A 325 17.00 -19.34 22.78
C ARG A 325 16.26 -18.39 21.86
N GLY A 326 17.00 -17.66 21.03
CA GLY A 326 16.39 -16.82 20.01
C GLY A 326 15.61 -17.65 18.99
N ASP A 327 14.61 -17.03 18.39
CA ASP A 327 13.77 -17.64 17.35
C ASP A 327 13.23 -16.58 16.37
N ASN A 328 12.60 -17.06 15.29
CA ASN A 328 12.04 -16.20 14.24
C ASN A 328 10.57 -15.82 14.52
N MET A 329 10.12 -15.88 15.78
CA MET A 329 8.74 -15.52 16.12
C MET A 329 8.55 -14.01 16.04
N HIS A 330 7.45 -13.58 15.44
CA HIS A 330 7.04 -12.18 15.34
C HIS A 330 5.61 -12.01 15.85
N HIS A 331 5.15 -10.77 15.94
CA HIS A 331 3.73 -10.51 16.17
C HIS A 331 2.88 -11.17 15.07
N GLY A 332 1.74 -11.73 15.46
CA GLY A 332 0.82 -12.37 14.53
C GLY A 332 0.12 -11.37 13.60
N ASN A 333 -0.46 -11.88 12.53
CA ASN A 333 -1.31 -11.10 11.65
C ASN A 333 -2.66 -10.84 12.34
N THR A 334 -3.17 -9.62 12.21
CA THR A 334 -4.51 -9.27 12.70
C THR A 334 -5.42 -9.03 11.51
N VAL A 335 -6.54 -9.76 11.45
CA VAL A 335 -7.62 -9.48 10.50
C VAL A 335 -8.68 -8.70 11.24
N PHE A 336 -8.97 -7.49 10.76
CA PHE A 336 -10.03 -6.66 11.30
C PHE A 336 -11.17 -6.59 10.29
N PHE A 337 -12.39 -6.83 10.75
CA PHE A 337 -13.60 -6.66 9.94
C PHE A 337 -14.69 -6.01 10.78
N ARG A 338 -15.55 -5.24 10.13
CA ARG A 338 -16.72 -4.62 10.73
C ARG A 338 -17.95 -5.36 10.24
N THR A 339 -18.86 -5.70 11.16
CA THR A 339 -20.16 -6.27 10.82
C THR A 339 -21.24 -5.25 11.16
N GLY A 340 -22.22 -5.14 10.28
CA GLY A 340 -23.45 -4.39 10.52
C GLY A 340 -24.62 -5.33 10.73
N MET A 341 -25.63 -4.91 11.50
CA MET A 341 -26.88 -5.67 11.53
C MET A 341 -27.68 -5.40 10.25
N ALA A 342 -28.28 -6.44 9.69
CA ALA A 342 -29.15 -6.38 8.52
C ALA A 342 -30.56 -6.78 8.93
N ASP A 343 -31.56 -6.15 8.32
CA ASP A 343 -32.98 -6.42 8.64
C ASP A 343 -33.41 -7.85 8.26
N THR A 344 -32.66 -8.50 7.36
CA THR A 344 -32.93 -9.85 6.87
C THR A 344 -31.63 -10.65 6.73
N PRO A 345 -31.69 -12.01 6.76
CA PRO A 345 -30.53 -12.86 6.52
C PRO A 345 -29.80 -12.51 5.21
N VAL A 346 -28.48 -12.34 5.28
CA VAL A 346 -27.63 -12.05 4.13
C VAL A 346 -26.85 -13.31 3.75
N PRO A 347 -27.02 -13.85 2.53
CA PRO A 347 -26.23 -14.99 2.09
C PRO A 347 -24.77 -14.58 1.83
N PHE A 348 -23.85 -15.50 2.14
CA PHE A 348 -22.44 -15.40 1.78
C PHE A 348 -22.07 -16.62 0.92
N PRO A 349 -21.39 -16.45 -0.23
CA PRO A 349 -21.10 -17.56 -1.12
C PRO A 349 -20.09 -18.54 -0.49
N ALA A 350 -20.08 -19.78 -0.98
CA ALA A 350 -19.10 -20.76 -0.55
C ALA A 350 -17.68 -20.33 -0.96
N VAL A 351 -16.73 -20.47 -0.04
CA VAL A 351 -15.33 -20.10 -0.23
C VAL A 351 -14.43 -21.33 -0.01
N PRO A 352 -14.43 -22.32 -0.93
CA PRO A 352 -13.73 -23.59 -0.74
C PRO A 352 -12.21 -23.47 -0.59
N TRP A 353 -11.62 -22.33 -0.98
CA TRP A 353 -10.21 -22.02 -0.73
C TRP A 353 -9.93 -21.49 0.68
N ALA A 354 -10.95 -21.11 1.45
CA ALA A 354 -10.75 -20.53 2.77
C ALA A 354 -10.45 -21.63 3.81
N THR A 355 -9.56 -21.33 4.74
CA THR A 355 -9.28 -22.20 5.87
C THR A 355 -10.22 -21.86 7.03
N GLU A 356 -10.87 -22.86 7.60
CA GLU A 356 -11.68 -22.68 8.80
C GLU A 356 -10.78 -22.44 10.02
N VAL A 357 -10.80 -21.21 10.54
CA VAL A 357 -9.93 -20.78 11.66
C VAL A 357 -10.68 -20.60 12.99
N ALA A 358 -12.00 -20.40 12.96
CA ALA A 358 -12.76 -19.99 14.15
C ALA A 358 -13.05 -21.14 15.14
N LYS A 359 -12.96 -22.41 14.71
CA LYS A 359 -13.27 -23.60 15.54
C LYS A 359 -14.51 -23.38 16.42
N ASP A 360 -14.37 -23.49 17.74
CA ASP A 360 -15.40 -23.36 18.77
C ASP A 360 -15.32 -22.04 19.56
N TYR A 361 -14.39 -21.15 19.23
CA TYR A 361 -14.21 -19.88 19.94
C TYR A 361 -15.09 -18.78 19.33
N SER A 362 -16.13 -18.38 20.04
CA SER A 362 -16.93 -17.19 19.71
C SER A 362 -16.72 -16.11 20.75
N ASN A 363 -16.21 -14.96 20.31
CA ASN A 363 -16.28 -13.71 21.08
C ASN A 363 -17.01 -12.68 20.24
N VAL A 364 -18.32 -12.55 20.48
CA VAL A 364 -19.20 -11.59 19.79
C VAL A 364 -19.06 -10.16 20.33
N GLY A 365 -18.29 -9.96 21.39
CA GLY A 365 -17.86 -8.64 21.82
C GLY A 365 -16.74 -8.18 20.89
N GLY A 366 -17.10 -7.54 19.76
CA GLY A 366 -16.13 -6.86 18.89
C GLY A 366 -15.28 -5.88 19.70
N GLN A 367 -14.21 -5.35 19.11
CA GLN A 367 -13.37 -4.37 19.84
C GLN A 367 -13.85 -2.92 19.67
N LEU A 368 -14.60 -2.61 18.60
CA LEU A 368 -15.03 -1.24 18.26
C LEU A 368 -16.53 -1.18 17.88
N ILE A 369 -17.22 -0.11 18.29
CA ILE A 369 -18.62 0.19 17.91
C ILE A 369 -18.61 0.97 16.59
N VAL A 370 -17.84 2.05 16.58
CA VAL A 370 -17.52 2.90 15.43
C VAL A 370 -16.01 3.22 15.48
N PRO A 371 -15.38 3.67 14.38
CA PRO A 371 -13.94 3.98 14.38
C PRO A 371 -13.54 4.84 15.58
N GLY A 372 -12.62 4.34 16.40
CA GLY A 372 -12.14 5.03 17.60
C GLY A 372 -12.94 4.87 18.88
N PHE A 373 -14.13 4.28 18.84
CA PHE A 373 -14.96 4.05 20.02
C PHE A 373 -14.97 2.56 20.36
N GLU A 374 -14.34 2.21 21.48
CA GLU A 374 -14.21 0.84 21.93
C GLU A 374 -15.54 0.29 22.48
N ASN A 375 -15.76 -1.02 22.31
CA ASN A 375 -16.93 -1.75 22.84
C ASN A 375 -16.90 -1.89 24.39
N GLY A 376 -15.91 -1.33 25.07
CA GLY A 376 -15.77 -1.38 26.51
C GLY A 376 -14.59 -0.57 27.05
N PRO A 377 -14.45 -0.49 28.39
CA PRO A 377 -13.30 0.15 29.03
C PRO A 377 -11.98 -0.50 28.64
N SER A 378 -10.93 0.30 28.43
CA SER A 378 -9.58 -0.21 28.16
C SER A 378 -9.11 -1.11 29.32
N TRP A 379 -8.25 -2.08 29.02
CA TRP A 379 -7.71 -3.03 30.02
C TRP A 379 -7.16 -2.33 31.28
N ASP A 380 -6.61 -1.12 31.14
CA ASP A 380 -6.07 -0.34 32.25
C ASP A 380 -7.15 0.27 33.16
N SER A 381 -8.27 0.72 32.58
CA SER A 381 -9.41 1.22 33.36
C SER A 381 -10.12 0.12 34.17
N ALA A 382 -10.05 -1.13 33.73
CA ALA A 382 -10.55 -2.28 34.49
C ALA A 382 -9.69 -2.63 35.74
N ARG A 383 -8.42 -2.18 35.78
CA ARG A 383 -7.52 -2.39 36.93
C ARG A 383 -7.46 -1.20 37.89
N GLN A 384 -7.70 0.02 37.43
CA GLN A 384 -7.80 1.18 38.34
C GLN A 384 -8.95 1.06 39.36
N GLY A 385 -9.95 0.20 39.12
CA GLY A 385 -11.01 -0.13 40.09
C GLY A 385 -10.73 -1.33 41.01
N LYS A 386 -9.57 -2.00 40.93
CA LYS A 386 -9.22 -3.18 41.76
C LYS A 386 -7.98 -2.97 42.63
N GLY A 387 -7.60 -1.72 42.85
CA GLY A 387 -6.52 -1.32 43.74
C GLY A 387 -6.99 -0.21 44.69
N SER A 388 -7.90 -0.55 45.59
CA SER A 388 -8.20 0.21 46.81
C SER A 388 -8.33 -0.75 47.98
#